data_AF-A0A930T1T5-F1
#
_entry.id   AF-A0A930T1T5-F1
#
_cell.length_a   1.000
_cell.length_b   1.000
_cell.length_c   1.000
_cell.angle_alpha   90.00
_cell.angle_beta   90.00
_cell.angle_gamma   90.00
#
_symmetry.space_group_name_H-M   'P 1'
#
loop_
_entity.id
_entity.type
_entity.pdbx_description
1 polymer ?
#
loop_
_entity_poly.entity_id
_entity_poly.type
_entity_poly.pdbx_seq_one_letter_code
_entity_poly.pdbx_strand_id
1 'polypeptide(L)'
;MPTLDYQTDLLKRLSNSEYACQYLKVVLDETLNDGDIEPFLSALKNVIKARKITQINHSSERNVDSLMSQEINLNNLYLILNQVGLTINFQPIELEN
;
A
#
# COMPACT_ATOMS: atom_id res chain seq x y z
N MET A 1 5.66 -30.61 -1.78
CA MET A 1 4.63 -29.69 -1.28
C MET A 1 4.36 -28.67 -2.37
N PRO A 2 3.10 -28.37 -2.74
CA PRO A 2 2.86 -27.27 -3.67
C PRO A 2 3.32 -26.00 -2.95
N THR A 3 4.33 -25.34 -3.49
CA THR A 3 4.66 -23.96 -3.14
C THR A 3 3.47 -23.14 -3.61
N LEU A 4 2.49 -23.00 -2.72
CA LEU A 4 1.41 -22.04 -2.85
C LEU A 4 2.08 -20.73 -3.24
N ASP A 5 1.69 -20.17 -4.38
CA ASP A 5 2.34 -18.98 -4.93
C ASP A 5 2.11 -17.83 -3.94
N TYR A 6 3.12 -17.59 -3.10
CA TYR A 6 3.11 -16.61 -2.02
C TYR A 6 2.65 -15.23 -2.52
N GLN A 7 3.03 -14.88 -3.75
CA GLN A 7 2.63 -13.62 -4.35
C GLN A 7 1.12 -13.60 -4.65
N THR A 8 0.60 -14.69 -5.21
CA THR A 8 -0.84 -14.80 -5.50
C THR A 8 -1.68 -14.75 -4.22
N ASP A 9 -1.27 -15.43 -3.15
CA ASP A 9 -1.99 -15.38 -1.88
C ASP A 9 -1.93 -14.00 -1.23
N LEU A 10 -0.76 -13.36 -1.27
CA LEU A 10 -0.59 -12.01 -0.77
C LEU A 10 -1.54 -11.06 -1.49
N LEU A 11 -1.58 -11.09 -2.82
CA LEU A 11 -2.47 -10.24 -3.62
C LEU A 11 -3.94 -10.50 -3.27
N LYS A 12 -4.33 -11.77 -3.08
CA LYS A 12 -5.70 -12.13 -2.65
C LYS A 12 -6.06 -11.54 -1.29
N ARG A 13 -5.15 -11.55 -0.33
CA ARG A 13 -5.36 -10.95 1.01
C ARG A 13 -5.44 -9.43 0.93
N LEU A 14 -4.61 -8.79 0.11
CA LEU A 14 -4.59 -7.33 -0.08
C LEU A 14 -5.84 -6.77 -0.78
N SER A 15 -6.65 -7.61 -1.41
CA SER A 15 -8.01 -7.22 -1.86
C SER A 15 -8.93 -6.84 -0.68
N ASN A 16 -8.66 -7.29 0.54
CA ASN A 16 -9.36 -6.85 1.75
C ASN A 16 -8.79 -5.49 2.25
N SER A 17 -9.66 -4.51 2.52
CA SER A 17 -9.23 -3.13 2.88
C SER A 17 -8.59 -3.03 4.23
N GLU A 18 -9.13 -3.73 5.21
CA GLU A 18 -8.58 -3.74 6.55
C GLU A 18 -7.19 -4.39 6.56
N TYR A 19 -7.03 -5.51 5.86
CA TYR A 19 -5.74 -6.17 5.71
C TYR A 19 -4.72 -5.29 4.98
N ALA A 20 -5.11 -4.60 3.90
CA ALA A 20 -4.23 -3.68 3.19
C ALA A 20 -3.79 -2.49 4.06
N CYS A 21 -4.69 -1.94 4.87
CA CYS A 21 -4.36 -0.87 5.83
C CYS A 21 -3.35 -1.34 6.88
N GLN A 22 -3.61 -2.50 7.51
CA GLN A 22 -2.71 -3.08 8.51
C GLN A 22 -1.33 -3.38 7.91
N TYR A 23 -1.31 -3.97 6.71
CA TYR A 23 -0.09 -4.26 5.99
C TYR A 23 0.75 -3.00 5.70
N LEU A 24 0.13 -1.93 5.20
CA LEU A 24 0.82 -0.66 4.96
C LEU A 24 1.29 0.00 6.26
N LYS A 25 0.51 -0.10 7.34
CA LYS A 25 0.89 0.46 8.64
C LYS A 25 2.15 -0.19 9.21
N VAL A 26 2.19 -1.53 9.22
CA VAL A 26 3.34 -2.29 9.72
C VAL A 26 4.60 -1.92 8.96
N VAL A 27 4.53 -1.93 7.62
CA VAL A 27 5.71 -1.61 6.80
C VAL A 27 6.11 -0.14 6.93
N LEU A 28 5.16 0.78 7.09
CA LEU A 28 5.47 2.19 7.35
C LEU A 28 6.23 2.36 8.68
N ASP A 29 5.81 1.68 9.73
CA ASP A 29 6.46 1.75 11.04
C ASP A 29 7.89 1.19 10.97
N GLU A 30 8.09 0.06 10.29
CA GLU A 30 9.41 -0.52 10.03
C GLU A 30 10.29 0.44 9.22
N THR A 31 9.78 0.99 8.11
CA THR A 31 10.47 1.99 7.28
C THR A 31 10.89 3.22 8.08
N LEU A 32 10.03 3.73 8.98
CA LEU A 32 10.35 4.89 9.81
C LEU A 32 11.42 4.58 10.87
N ASN A 33 11.45 3.35 11.38
CA ASN A 33 12.48 2.91 12.33
C ASN A 33 13.84 2.68 11.64
N ASP A 34 13.82 2.07 10.46
CA ASP A 34 15.03 1.69 9.72
C ASP A 34 15.59 2.82 8.84
N GLY A 35 14.77 3.85 8.55
CA GLY A 35 15.12 4.94 7.66
C GLY A 35 15.17 4.57 6.18
N ASP A 36 14.62 3.41 5.80
CA ASP A 36 14.57 2.89 4.43
C ASP A 36 13.13 2.87 3.91
N ILE A 37 12.87 3.63 2.85
CA ILE A 37 11.55 3.78 2.22
C ILE A 37 11.20 2.66 1.24
N GLU A 38 12.20 1.91 0.73
CA GLU A 38 11.97 0.89 -0.30
C GLU A 38 10.96 -0.21 0.10
N PRO A 39 10.97 -0.73 1.34
CA PRO A 39 9.94 -1.66 1.81
C PRO A 39 8.53 -1.08 1.68
N PHE A 40 8.33 0.18 2.08
CA PHE A 40 7.04 0.85 1.97
C PHE A 40 6.60 1.02 0.52
N LEU A 41 7.52 1.41 -0.38
CA LEU A 41 7.20 1.52 -1.82
C LEU A 41 6.80 0.18 -2.42
N SER A 42 7.49 -0.90 -2.03
CA SER A 42 7.16 -2.26 -2.45
C SER A 42 5.78 -2.69 -1.93
N ALA A 43 5.49 -2.41 -0.66
CA ALA A 43 4.19 -2.68 -0.05
C ALA A 43 3.05 -1.92 -0.76
N LEU A 44 3.27 -0.64 -1.07
CA LEU A 44 2.31 0.18 -1.79
C LEU A 44 2.04 -0.37 -3.20
N LYS A 45 3.09 -0.79 -3.93
CA LYS A 45 2.94 -1.47 -5.25
C LYS A 45 2.09 -2.74 -5.15
N ASN A 46 2.28 -3.55 -4.11
CA ASN A 46 1.49 -4.76 -3.90
C ASN A 46 0.01 -4.44 -3.65
N VAL A 47 -0.29 -3.42 -2.85
CA VAL A 47 -1.67 -2.96 -2.60
C VAL A 47 -2.31 -2.45 -3.89
N ILE A 48 -1.61 -1.61 -4.65
CA ILE A 48 -2.06 -1.14 -5.96
C ILE A 48 -2.38 -2.32 -6.87
N LYS A 49 -1.47 -3.30 -6.98
CA LYS A 49 -1.65 -4.48 -7.84
C LYS A 49 -2.88 -5.30 -7.42
N ALA A 50 -3.04 -5.57 -6.12
CA ALA A 50 -4.19 -6.30 -5.60
C ALA A 50 -5.51 -5.57 -5.89
N ARG A 51 -5.51 -4.25 -5.78
CA ARG A 51 -6.69 -3.40 -5.98
C ARG A 51 -7.05 -3.26 -7.44
N LYS A 52 -6.05 -3.12 -8.33
CA LYS A 52 -6.24 -3.16 -9.80
C LYS A 52 -6.85 -4.50 -10.24
N ILE A 53 -6.40 -5.62 -9.69
CA ILE A 53 -6.98 -6.96 -9.95
C ILE A 53 -8.47 -7.02 -9.53
N THR A 54 -8.84 -6.28 -8.48
CA THR A 54 -10.22 -6.27 -7.97
C THR A 54 -11.10 -5.24 -8.72
N GLN A 55 -10.50 -4.21 -9.33
CA GLN A 55 -11.16 -3.07 -10.00
C GLN A 55 -11.06 -3.11 -11.54
N ILE A 56 -11.24 -4.27 -12.19
CA ILE A 56 -11.13 -4.45 -13.66
C ILE A 56 -12.10 -3.57 -14.51
N ASN A 57 -12.85 -2.64 -13.90
CA ASN A 57 -13.60 -1.61 -14.61
C ASN A 57 -13.12 -0.20 -14.22
N HIS A 58 -12.60 0.52 -15.21
CA HIS A 58 -12.37 1.98 -15.28
C HIS A 58 -10.97 2.56 -14.95
N SER A 59 -10.20 2.75 -16.03
CA SER A 59 -9.51 4.00 -16.43
C SER A 59 -8.45 4.65 -15.52
N SER A 60 -7.97 3.98 -14.46
CA SER A 60 -6.98 4.56 -13.53
C SER A 60 -5.54 4.08 -13.74
N GLU A 61 -5.29 3.21 -14.72
CA GLU A 61 -3.99 2.52 -14.91
C GLU A 61 -2.81 3.43 -15.21
N ARG A 62 -3.02 4.56 -15.92
CA ARG A 62 -1.90 5.37 -16.46
C ARG A 62 -1.23 6.33 -15.46
N ASN A 63 -1.79 6.53 -14.27
CA ASN A 63 -1.27 7.53 -13.32
C ASN A 63 -0.46 6.93 -12.18
N VAL A 64 -0.73 5.71 -11.72
CA VAL A 64 -0.04 5.19 -10.53
C VAL A 64 1.43 4.90 -10.80
N ASP A 65 1.75 4.28 -11.94
CA ASP A 65 3.13 3.88 -12.24
C ASP A 65 4.04 5.11 -12.49
N SER A 66 3.48 6.19 -13.04
CA SER A 66 4.19 7.48 -13.18
C SER A 66 4.35 8.23 -11.86
N LEU A 67 3.39 8.10 -10.93
CA LEU A 67 3.49 8.66 -9.57
C LEU A 67 4.50 7.91 -8.69
N MET A 68 4.62 6.58 -8.87
CA MET A 68 5.59 5.73 -8.15
C MET A 68 7.02 5.80 -8.72
N SER A 69 7.21 6.42 -9.89
CA SER A 69 8.53 6.62 -10.52
C SER A 69 9.21 7.92 -10.07
N GLN A 70 8.48 8.78 -9.35
CA GLN A 70 9.00 10.00 -8.74
C GLN A 70 9.29 9.75 -7.26
N GLU A 71 10.13 10.59 -6.66
CA GLU A 71 10.29 10.62 -5.21
C GLU A 71 8.90 10.79 -4.56
N ILE A 72 8.55 9.88 -3.65
CA ILE A 72 7.26 9.94 -2.97
C ILE A 72 7.24 11.17 -2.06
N ASN A 73 6.21 11.99 -2.25
CA ASN A 73 5.89 13.13 -1.43
C ASN A 73 4.45 13.01 -0.93
N LEU A 74 4.05 13.87 0.01
CA LEU A 74 2.72 13.77 0.62
C LEU A 74 1.57 13.86 -0.41
N ASN A 75 1.73 14.69 -1.44
CA ASN A 75 0.71 14.89 -2.47
C ASN A 75 0.54 13.64 -3.33
N ASN A 76 1.63 13.05 -3.82
CA ASN A 76 1.53 11.85 -4.66
C ASN A 76 1.08 10.64 -3.83
N LEU A 77 1.50 10.51 -2.58
CA LEU A 77 1.03 9.47 -1.66
C LEU A 77 -0.49 9.56 -1.45
N TYR A 78 -1.01 10.75 -1.17
CA TYR A 78 -2.45 10.97 -1.00
C TYR A 78 -3.24 10.58 -2.25
N LEU A 79 -2.76 10.95 -3.45
CA LEU A 79 -3.40 10.60 -4.72
C LEU A 79 -3.40 9.08 -4.95
N ILE A 80 -2.28 8.41 -4.69
CA ILE A 80 -2.17 6.95 -4.84
C ILE A 80 -3.13 6.24 -3.89
N LEU A 81 -3.15 6.62 -2.61
CA LEU A 81 -4.03 6.01 -1.61
C LEU A 81 -5.50 6.16 -1.99
N ASN A 82 -5.93 7.35 -2.41
CA ASN A 82 -7.30 7.58 -2.84
C ASN A 82 -7.70 6.71 -4.05
N GLN A 83 -6.79 6.52 -5.01
CA GLN A 83 -7.07 5.66 -6.18
C GLN A 83 -7.30 4.19 -5.79
N VAL A 84 -6.67 3.73 -4.71
CA VAL A 84 -6.86 2.36 -4.19
C VAL A 84 -7.96 2.26 -3.11
N GLY A 85 -8.69 3.35 -2.88
CA GLY A 85 -9.79 3.41 -1.91
C GLY A 85 -9.31 3.47 -0.45
N LEU A 86 -8.12 4.02 -0.22
CA LEU A 86 -7.52 4.22 1.10
C LEU A 86 -7.37 5.72 1.39
N THR A 87 -7.31 6.06 2.69
CA THR A 87 -7.07 7.43 3.15
C THR A 87 -6.08 7.43 4.31
N ILE A 88 -5.51 8.59 4.63
CA ILE A 88 -4.62 8.77 5.77
C ILE A 88 -5.47 9.13 6.99
N ASN A 89 -5.30 8.40 8.09
CA ASN A 89 -5.95 8.69 9.36
C ASN A 89 -4.90 9.04 10.42
N PHE A 90 -5.14 10.08 11.20
CA PHE A 90 -4.30 10.46 12.33
C PHE A 90 -4.92 9.92 13.62
N GLN A 91 -4.10 9.29 14.45
CA GLN A 91 -4.50 8.75 15.75
C GLN A 91 -3.56 9.26 16.84
N PRO A 92 -4.05 9.49 18.07
CA PRO A 92 -3.19 9.87 19.19
C PRO A 92 -2.20 8.75 19.51
N ILE A 93 -1.01 9.12 19.96
CA ILE A 93 -0.06 8.19 20.56
C ILE A 93 -0.44 8.09 22.05
N GLU A 94 -0.81 6.90 22.51
CA GLU A 94 -0.98 6.66 23.94
C GLU A 94 0.40 6.75 24.60
N LEU A 95 0.61 7.80 25.39
CA LEU A 95 1.77 7.92 26.25
C LEU A 95 1.45 7.18 27.55
N GLU A 96 2.14 6.08 27.83
CA GLU A 96 2.08 5.44 29.15
C GLU A 96 2.55 6.47 30.19
N ASN A 97 1.67 6.81 31.15
CA ASN A 97 1.99 7.66 32.31
C ASN A 97 2.69 6.87 33.40
#